data_AF-A0A3D1CV60-F1
#
_entry.id   AF-A0A3D1CV60-F1
#
_cell.length_a   1.000
_cell.length_b   1.000
_cell.length_c   1.000
_cell.angle_alpha   90.00
_cell.angle_beta   90.00
_cell.angle_gamma   90.00
#
_symmetry.space_group_name_H-M   'P 1'
#
loop_
_entity.id
_entity.type
_entity.pdbx_description
1 polymer ?
#
loop_
_entity_poly.entity_id
_entity_poly.type
_entity_poly.pdbx_seq_one_letter_code
_entity_poly.pdbx_strand_id
1 'polypeptide(L)'
;MKSHFSKLEEIDRTRNPFKVPDNYFARFNEEIISRLPEKEIVPPRTVPLWDKVKPWVYMAAMFIGLYITIQFLTRENESGNLASRQSVVQTPLENDSFPTENYWSTIEVTEEEFYQYLEDELVEEGYFDYMYDLYYLN
;
A
#
# COMPACT_ATOMS: atom_id res chain seq x y z
N MET A 1 40.33 26.49 -18.35
CA MET A 1 41.08 25.43 -19.07
C MET A 1 40.18 24.91 -20.18
N LYS A 2 40.38 25.30 -21.45
CA LYS A 2 39.50 24.92 -22.56
C LYS A 2 40.02 23.61 -23.15
N SER A 3 39.31 22.51 -22.95
CA SER A 3 39.66 21.20 -23.52
C SER A 3 39.18 21.12 -24.98
N HIS A 4 40.06 21.49 -25.92
CA HIS A 4 39.79 21.38 -27.35
C HIS A 4 40.13 19.96 -27.84
N PHE A 5 39.27 18.98 -27.55
CA PHE A 5 39.38 17.62 -28.07
C PHE A 5 38.44 17.42 -29.27
N SER A 6 38.76 18.05 -30.39
CA SER A 6 38.09 17.79 -31.67
C SER A 6 38.73 16.60 -32.40
N LYS A 7 38.63 15.39 -31.82
CA LYS A 7 39.08 14.14 -32.47
C LYS A 7 38.19 13.68 -33.63
N LEU A 8 37.08 14.38 -33.86
CA LEU A 8 36.11 14.05 -34.91
C LEU A 8 36.54 14.51 -36.31
N GLU A 9 37.49 15.45 -36.41
CA GLU A 9 38.00 15.96 -37.69
C GLU A 9 39.02 15.01 -38.36
N GLU A 10 39.69 14.18 -37.56
CA GLU A 10 40.67 13.18 -38.02
C GLU A 10 40.02 11.85 -38.43
N ILE A 11 38.74 11.67 -38.09
CA ILE A 11 37.97 10.49 -38.51
C ILE A 11 37.60 10.68 -39.99
N ASP A 12 38.08 9.77 -40.83
CA ASP A 12 37.69 9.68 -42.23
C ASP A 12 36.16 9.54 -42.34
N ARG A 13 35.47 10.64 -42.67
CA ARG A 13 34.00 10.68 -42.83
C ARG A 13 33.50 9.73 -43.92
N THR A 14 34.38 9.30 -44.83
CA THR A 14 34.02 8.38 -45.92
C THR A 14 34.05 6.91 -45.50
N ARG A 15 34.74 6.58 -44.40
CA ARG A 15 34.82 5.23 -43.85
C ARG A 15 34.06 5.17 -42.53
N ASN A 16 32.92 4.46 -42.52
CA ASN A 16 32.12 4.29 -41.31
C ASN A 16 32.94 3.58 -40.20
N PRO A 17 33.28 4.27 -39.09
CA PRO A 17 34.04 3.67 -37.99
C PRO A 17 33.18 2.74 -37.12
N PHE A 18 31.85 2.79 -37.26
CA PHE A 18 30.90 1.95 -36.54
C PHE A 18 30.49 0.74 -37.39
N LYS A 19 31.45 -0.16 -37.67
CA LYS A 19 31.17 -1.42 -38.36
C LYS A 19 31.11 -2.57 -37.35
N VAL A 20 29.97 -3.25 -37.32
CA VAL A 20 29.83 -4.49 -36.55
C VAL A 20 30.51 -5.65 -37.29
N PRO A 21 31.03 -6.66 -36.57
CA PRO A 21 31.48 -7.91 -37.18
C PRO A 21 30.38 -8.57 -38.01
N ASP A 22 30.77 -9.27 -39.05
CA ASP A 22 29.83 -10.01 -39.90
C ASP A 22 29.05 -11.02 -39.04
N ASN A 23 27.72 -11.06 -39.19
CA ASN A 23 26.80 -11.93 -38.45
C ASN A 23 26.70 -11.72 -36.93
N TYR A 24 27.20 -10.60 -36.38
CA TYR A 24 27.06 -10.27 -34.95
C TYR A 24 25.59 -10.31 -34.47
N PHE A 25 24.72 -9.53 -35.12
CA PHE A 25 23.29 -9.49 -34.75
C PHE A 25 22.53 -10.77 -35.10
N ALA A 26 23.03 -11.57 -36.05
CA ALA A 26 22.42 -12.83 -36.41
C ALA A 26 22.54 -13.87 -35.26
N ARG A 27 23.66 -13.85 -34.53
CA ARG A 27 23.95 -14.80 -33.44
C ARG A 27 23.70 -14.25 -32.04
N PHE A 28 23.44 -12.95 -31.92
CA PHE A 28 23.28 -12.26 -30.63
C PHE A 28 22.19 -12.88 -29.74
N ASN A 29 21.02 -13.19 -30.31
CA ASN A 29 19.91 -13.77 -29.56
C ASN A 29 20.25 -15.19 -29.05
N GLU A 30 20.82 -16.02 -29.92
CA GLU A 30 21.27 -17.38 -29.56
C GLU A 30 22.30 -17.34 -28.43
N GLU A 31 23.24 -16.40 -28.51
CA GLU A 31 24.26 -16.20 -27.49
C GLU A 31 23.66 -15.73 -26.15
N ILE A 32 22.69 -14.81 -26.17
CA ILE A 32 21.95 -14.42 -24.96
C ILE A 32 21.27 -15.64 -24.34
N ILE A 33 20.47 -16.39 -25.11
CA ILE A 33 19.71 -17.53 -24.60
C ILE A 33 20.65 -18.61 -24.04
N SER A 34 21.77 -18.88 -24.72
CA SER A 34 22.76 -19.87 -24.29
C SER A 34 23.45 -19.52 -22.96
N ARG A 35 23.47 -18.23 -22.59
CA ARG A 35 24.06 -17.72 -21.35
C ARG A 35 23.04 -17.56 -20.23
N LEU A 36 21.74 -17.73 -20.51
CA LEU A 36 20.72 -17.70 -19.47
C LEU A 36 20.86 -18.96 -18.59
N PRO A 37 20.81 -18.81 -17.26
CA PRO A 37 20.78 -19.96 -16.37
C PRO A 37 19.52 -20.80 -16.64
N GLU A 38 19.61 -22.11 -16.45
CA GLU A 38 18.42 -22.97 -16.49
C GLU A 38 17.40 -22.44 -15.48
N LYS A 39 16.18 -22.15 -15.98
CA LYS A 39 15.11 -21.63 -15.13
C LYS A 39 14.71 -22.73 -14.15
N GLU A 40 15.11 -22.57 -12.89
CA GLU A 40 14.63 -23.43 -11.81
C GLU A 40 13.11 -23.34 -11.73
N ILE A 41 12.42 -24.40 -12.16
CA ILE A 41 10.97 -24.51 -12.05
C ILE A 41 10.68 -24.88 -10.61
N VAL A 42 10.55 -23.87 -9.74
CA VAL A 42 10.09 -24.08 -8.38
C VAL A 42 8.65 -24.60 -8.44
N PRO A 43 8.35 -25.83 -7.98
CA PRO A 43 6.99 -26.34 -7.99
C PRO A 43 6.11 -25.43 -7.13
N PRO A 44 4.90 -25.08 -7.59
CA PRO A 44 4.00 -24.24 -6.80
C PRO A 44 3.70 -24.96 -5.48
N ARG A 45 3.96 -24.28 -4.36
CA ARG A 45 3.66 -24.80 -3.02
C ARG A 45 2.15 -25.04 -2.92
N THR A 46 1.74 -26.30 -2.85
CA THR A 46 0.33 -26.66 -2.70
C THR A 46 -0.14 -26.24 -1.31
N VAL A 47 -0.98 -25.20 -1.24
CA VAL A 47 -1.65 -24.84 0.01
C VAL A 47 -2.73 -25.87 0.32
N PRO A 48 -2.79 -26.44 1.53
CA PRO A 48 -3.86 -27.35 1.90
C PRO A 48 -5.18 -26.57 2.04
N LEU A 49 -6.27 -27.13 1.52
CA LEU A 49 -7.61 -26.52 1.58
C LEU A 49 -8.08 -26.26 3.02
N TRP A 50 -7.55 -27.01 3.99
CA TRP A 50 -7.80 -26.85 5.42
C TRP A 50 -7.45 -25.46 5.96
N ASP A 51 -6.43 -24.80 5.42
CA ASP A 51 -6.03 -23.47 5.90
C ASP A 51 -7.09 -22.42 5.58
N LYS A 52 -7.90 -22.63 4.54
CA LYS A 52 -9.05 -21.77 4.20
C LYS A 52 -10.27 -22.05 5.08
N VAL A 53 -10.42 -23.27 5.59
CA VAL A 53 -11.59 -23.70 6.36
C VAL A 53 -11.48 -23.37 7.85
N LYS A 54 -10.27 -23.34 8.42
CA LYS A 54 -10.01 -22.95 9.82
C LYS A 54 -10.74 -21.66 10.26
N PRO A 55 -10.59 -20.50 9.59
CA PRO A 55 -11.26 -19.26 10.03
C PRO A 55 -12.79 -19.37 10.01
N TRP A 56 -13.37 -20.09 9.04
CA TRP A 56 -14.81 -20.29 8.96
C TRP A 56 -15.36 -21.14 10.10
N VAL A 57 -14.62 -22.16 10.53
CA VAL A 57 -14.99 -22.99 11.68
C VAL A 57 -15.00 -22.18 12.97
N TYR A 58 -14.03 -21.29 13.19
CA TYR A 58 -14.03 -20.40 14.35
C TYR A 58 -15.23 -19.45 14.37
N MET A 59 -15.56 -18.84 13.23
CA MET A 59 -16.74 -17.99 13.11
C MET A 59 -18.03 -18.77 13.41
N ALA A 60 -18.17 -19.97 12.84
CA ALA A 60 -19.31 -20.84 13.11
C ALA A 60 -19.43 -21.17 14.61
N ALA A 61 -18.32 -21.47 15.28
CA ALA A 61 -18.31 -21.74 16.72
C ALA A 61 -18.77 -20.53 17.55
N MET A 62 -18.36 -19.30 17.19
CA MET A 62 -18.83 -18.08 17.84
C MET A 62 -20.34 -17.87 17.65
N PHE A 63 -20.86 -18.09 16.44
CA PHE A 63 -22.30 -17.99 16.17
C PHE A 63 -23.10 -19.07 16.91
N ILE A 64 -22.60 -20.30 16.99
CA ILE A 64 -23.24 -21.37 17.76
C ILE A 64 -23.24 -21.04 19.25
N GLY A 65 -22.12 -20.54 19.78
CA GLY A 65 -22.02 -20.08 21.17
C GLY A 65 -23.04 -18.99 21.48
N LEU A 66 -23.10 -17.95 20.65
CA LEU A 66 -24.08 -16.86 20.78
C LEU A 66 -25.53 -17.36 20.63
N TYR A 67 -25.79 -18.27 19.70
CA TYR A 67 -27.12 -18.84 19.49
C TYR A 67 -27.59 -19.59 20.73
N ILE A 68 -26.71 -20.41 21.34
CA ILE A 68 -27.02 -21.16 22.54
C ILE A 68 -27.24 -20.22 23.73
N THR A 69 -26.40 -19.20 23.90
CA THR A 69 -26.57 -18.24 25.02
C THR A 69 -27.86 -17.44 24.90
N ILE A 70 -28.23 -16.99 23.70
CA ILE A 70 -29.52 -16.33 23.44
C ILE A 70 -30.68 -17.29 23.72
N GLN A 71 -30.64 -18.51 23.18
CA GLN A 71 -31.69 -19.52 23.41
C GLN A 71 -31.87 -19.84 24.89
N PHE A 72 -30.78 -19.97 25.65
CA PHE A 72 -30.83 -20.22 27.08
C PHE A 72 -31.49 -19.06 27.85
N LEU A 73 -31.09 -17.82 27.57
CA LEU A 73 -31.70 -16.63 28.19
C LEU A 73 -33.15 -16.40 27.75
N THR A 74 -33.51 -16.64 26.49
CA THR A 74 -34.88 -16.43 26.00
C THR A 74 -35.85 -17.47 26.55
N ARG A 75 -35.41 -18.72 26.74
CA ARG A 75 -36.24 -19.79 27.33
C ARG A 75 -36.72 -19.50 28.75
N GLU A 76 -35.95 -18.75 29.56
CA GLU A 76 -36.39 -18.31 30.89
C GLU A 76 -37.31 -17.07 30.82
N ASN A 77 -37.26 -16.31 29.72
CA ASN A 77 -37.92 -15.00 29.57
C ASN A 77 -39.18 -15.03 28.69
N GLU A 78 -39.70 -16.20 28.30
CA GLU A 78 -40.97 -16.31 27.55
C GLU A 78 -42.22 -15.85 28.33
N SER A 79 -42.04 -15.31 29.55
CA SER A 79 -43.08 -14.61 30.32
C SER A 79 -43.03 -13.07 30.24
N GLY A 80 -42.13 -12.47 29.45
CA GLY A 80 -41.91 -11.01 29.52
C GLY A 80 -41.37 -10.35 28.25
N ASN A 81 -42.29 -9.92 27.39
CA ASN A 81 -42.20 -8.78 26.47
C ASN A 81 -40.92 -8.59 25.62
N LEU A 82 -41.09 -8.85 24.30
CA LEU A 82 -40.31 -8.23 23.23
C LEU A 82 -40.44 -6.69 23.26
N ALA A 83 -39.52 -5.99 23.92
CA ALA A 83 -39.29 -4.57 23.64
C ALA A 83 -37.95 -4.11 24.24
N SER A 84 -36.89 -4.10 23.44
CA SER A 84 -35.84 -3.04 23.43
C SER A 84 -34.62 -3.49 22.61
N ARG A 85 -34.68 -3.23 21.30
CA ARG A 85 -33.46 -3.03 20.49
C ARG A 85 -32.84 -1.72 20.93
N GLN A 86 -31.78 -1.77 21.72
CA GLN A 86 -30.78 -0.70 21.79
C GLN A 86 -29.41 -1.35 22.01
N SER A 87 -28.59 -1.32 20.97
CA SER A 87 -27.17 -1.63 21.03
C SER A 87 -26.47 -0.57 21.87
N VAL A 88 -26.25 -0.86 23.14
CA VAL A 88 -25.43 -0.05 24.03
C VAL A 88 -24.02 -0.64 23.98
N VAL A 89 -23.13 -0.02 23.18
CA VAL A 89 -21.68 -0.18 23.35
C VAL A 89 -21.31 0.67 24.55
N GLN A 90 -21.20 0.05 25.73
CA GLN A 90 -20.59 0.65 26.91
C GLN A 90 -19.13 0.19 26.98
N THR A 91 -18.21 1.10 26.68
CA THR A 91 -16.82 0.99 27.12
C THR A 91 -16.75 1.31 28.61
N PRO A 92 -16.16 0.43 29.45
CA PRO A 92 -16.01 0.69 30.88
C PRO A 92 -14.89 1.71 31.09
N LEU A 93 -15.24 2.84 31.72
CA LEU A 93 -14.30 3.85 32.20
C LEU A 93 -13.65 3.35 33.49
N GLU A 94 -12.33 3.18 33.49
CA GLU A 94 -11.52 3.24 34.71
C GLU A 94 -10.07 3.65 34.40
N ASN A 95 -9.54 4.52 35.24
CA ASN A 95 -8.14 4.98 35.42
C ASN A 95 -7.57 6.11 34.56
N ASP A 96 -7.63 7.31 35.15
CA ASP A 96 -6.50 8.21 35.45
C ASP A 96 -5.31 8.17 34.47
N SER A 97 -5.39 8.98 33.42
CA SER A 97 -4.28 9.60 32.67
C SER A 97 -4.90 10.53 31.63
N PHE A 98 -4.35 11.75 31.51
CA PHE A 98 -4.56 12.80 30.49
C PHE A 98 -5.64 12.57 29.41
N PRO A 99 -6.58 13.51 29.16
CA PRO A 99 -7.54 13.39 28.07
C PRO A 99 -6.84 13.67 26.73
N THR A 100 -6.11 12.68 26.20
CA THR A 100 -5.45 12.73 24.88
C THR A 100 -5.88 11.63 23.93
N GLU A 101 -6.77 10.75 24.34
CA GLU A 101 -7.37 9.76 23.45
C GLU A 101 -8.72 10.31 22.98
N ASN A 102 -8.99 10.36 21.67
CA ASN A 102 -10.29 10.62 21.03
C ASN A 102 -10.62 12.06 20.56
N TYR A 103 -9.65 12.98 20.41
CA TYR A 103 -9.94 14.21 19.67
C TYR A 103 -10.21 13.94 18.17
N TRP A 104 -9.52 12.94 17.61
CA TRP A 104 -9.57 12.61 16.18
C TRP A 104 -10.65 11.60 15.78
N SER A 105 -11.31 10.93 16.74
CA SER A 105 -12.32 9.89 16.43
C SER A 105 -13.76 10.43 16.38
N THR A 106 -13.97 11.70 16.73
CA THR A 106 -15.30 12.33 16.83
C THR A 106 -15.53 13.36 15.73
N ILE A 107 -14.54 13.59 14.88
CA ILE A 107 -14.63 14.54 13.77
C ILE A 107 -15.03 13.76 12.52
N GLU A 108 -16.28 13.90 12.08
CA GLU A 108 -16.76 13.40 10.80
C GLU A 108 -16.30 14.35 9.68
N VAL A 109 -15.01 14.32 9.32
CA VAL A 109 -14.51 14.96 8.09
C VAL A 109 -14.64 14.00 6.93
N THR A 110 -15.12 14.49 5.80
CA THR A 110 -15.09 13.71 4.56
C THR A 110 -13.64 13.59 4.07
N GLU A 111 -13.35 12.53 3.31
CA GLU A 111 -12.01 12.32 2.72
C GLU A 111 -11.60 13.51 1.83
N GLU A 112 -12.55 14.12 1.12
CA GLU A 112 -12.34 15.32 0.29
C GLU A 112 -11.99 16.56 1.14
N GLU A 113 -12.70 16.81 2.24
CA GLU A 113 -12.36 17.92 3.17
C GLU A 113 -11.00 17.73 3.82
N PHE A 114 -10.63 16.49 4.13
CA PHE A 114 -9.32 16.17 4.71
C PHE A 114 -8.18 16.45 3.72
N TYR A 115 -8.32 16.04 2.46
CA TYR A 115 -7.32 16.33 1.43
C TYR A 115 -7.22 17.82 1.12
N GLN A 116 -8.34 18.53 1.08
CA GLN A 116 -8.35 19.97 0.86
C GLN A 116 -7.65 20.72 2.01
N TYR A 117 -7.87 20.32 3.26
CA TYR A 117 -7.16 20.88 4.41
C TYR A 117 -5.64 20.69 4.31
N LEU A 118 -5.19 19.49 3.91
CA LEU A 118 -3.76 19.23 3.71
C LEU A 118 -3.15 20.01 2.55
N GLU A 119 -3.91 20.21 1.47
CA GLU A 119 -3.49 21.04 0.33
C GLU A 119 -3.33 22.49 0.75
N ASP A 120 -4.30 23.06 1.46
CA ASP A 120 -4.26 24.44 1.94
C ASP A 120 -3.06 24.66 2.88
N GLU A 121 -2.81 23.73 3.82
CA GLU A 121 -1.66 23.80 4.74
C GLU A 121 -0.31 23.72 3.99
N LEU A 122 -0.17 22.78 3.05
CA LEU A 122 1.06 22.61 2.26
C LEU A 122 1.31 23.83 1.36
N VAL A 123 0.27 24.40 0.77
CA VAL A 123 0.35 25.61 -0.06
C VAL A 123 0.73 26.81 0.80
N GLU A 124 0.18 26.94 2.01
CA GLU A 124 0.53 28.02 2.94
C GLU A 124 2.00 27.94 3.37
N GLU A 125 2.50 26.75 3.72
CA GLU A 125 3.92 26.54 4.06
C GLU A 125 4.86 26.80 2.86
N GLY A 126 4.52 26.27 1.69
CA GLY A 126 5.34 26.39 0.48
C GLY A 126 5.35 27.78 -0.16
N TYR A 127 4.29 28.57 0.06
CA TYR A 127 4.17 29.92 -0.49
C TYR A 127 5.24 30.88 0.05
N PHE A 128 5.56 30.79 1.34
CA PHE A 128 6.62 31.61 1.93
C PHE A 128 8.00 31.27 1.36
N ASP A 129 8.31 29.98 1.22
CA ASP A 129 9.60 29.52 0.69
C ASP A 129 9.82 30.01 -0.75
N TYR A 130 8.80 29.88 -1.62
CA TYR A 130 8.84 30.38 -3.00
C TYR A 130 9.02 31.91 -3.10
N MET A 131 8.34 32.67 -2.23
CA MET A 131 8.43 34.14 -2.23
C MET A 131 9.81 34.65 -1.77
N TYR A 132 10.46 33.95 -0.84
CA TYR A 132 11.79 34.34 -0.35
C TYR A 132 12.93 33.85 -1.25
N ASP A 133 12.81 32.68 -1.87
CA ASP A 133 13.83 32.17 -2.80
C ASP A 133 14.00 33.03 -4.07
N LEU A 134 12.90 33.64 -4.56
CA LEU A 134 12.94 34.57 -5.68
C LEU A 134 13.78 35.83 -5.42
N TYR A 135 13.93 36.24 -4.15
CA TYR A 135 14.71 37.43 -3.79
C TYR A 135 16.23 37.19 -3.73
N TYR A 136 16.68 35.95 -3.59
CA TYR A 136 18.10 35.61 -3.52
C TYR A 136 18.71 35.22 -4.88
N LEU A 137 17.89 35.16 -5.94
CA LEU A 137 18.29 34.75 -7.29
C LEU A 137 18.46 35.92 -8.29
N ASN A 138 18.45 37.17 -7.82
CA ASN A 138 18.85 38.36 -8.59
C ASN A 138 19.73 39.31 -7.77
#